data_AF-A0A131Y6E1-F1
#
_entry.id   AF-A0A131Y6E1-F1
#
_cell.length_a   1.000
_cell.length_b   1.000
_cell.length_c   1.000
_cell.angle_alpha   90.00
_cell.angle_beta   90.00
_cell.angle_gamma   90.00
#
_symmetry.space_group_name_H-M   'P 1'
#
loop_
_entity.id
_entity.type
_entity.pdbx_description
1 polymer ?
#
loop_
_entity_poly.entity_id
_entity_poly.type
_entity_poly.pdbx_seq_one_letter_code
_entity_poly.pdbx_strand_id
1 'polypeptide(L)'
;MALVPHIRVILVTLGPLGALLVEYSPSHQSKSQVTIVHYPARKHASVTSVSGAGDCLTGAMLCGMLRGLSWDHCLAAGLEAAQRSLASSDTVPATLGPDCFSARIPMPPRRVSLS
;
A
#
# COMPACT_ATOMS: atom_id res chain seq x y z
N MET A 1 19.19 -18.01 11.44
CA MET A 1 18.22 -17.12 12.11
C MET A 1 17.11 -16.80 11.12
N ALA A 2 15.84 -16.88 11.53
CA ALA A 2 14.73 -16.52 10.64
C ALA A 2 14.62 -15.00 10.52
N LEU A 3 14.45 -14.47 9.30
CA LEU A 3 14.31 -13.03 9.02
C LEU A 3 12.95 -12.49 9.48
N VAL A 4 11.90 -13.30 9.33
CA VAL A 4 10.50 -12.93 9.54
C VAL A 4 10.19 -12.29 10.91
N PRO A 5 10.73 -12.76 12.05
CA PRO A 5 10.47 -12.14 13.37
C PRO A 5 10.96 -10.69 13.52
N HIS A 6 11.82 -10.23 12.62
CA HIS A 6 12.41 -8.88 12.66
C HIS A 6 11.73 -7.91 11.68
N ILE A 7 10.82 -8.39 10.83
CA ILE A 7 10.07 -7.56 9.90
C ILE A 7 8.84 -7.01 10.63
N ARG A 8 8.80 -5.68 10.83
CA ARG A 8 7.69 -5.00 11.50
C ARG A 8 6.46 -4.82 10.62
N VAL A 9 6.69 -4.61 9.32
CA VAL A 9 5.62 -4.33 8.36
C VAL A 9 5.87 -5.14 7.11
N ILE A 10 4.86 -5.88 6.66
CA ILE A 10 4.85 -6.57 5.38
C ILE A 10 3.74 -5.95 4.53
N LEU A 11 4.11 -5.48 3.36
CA LEU A 11 3.15 -5.05 2.35
C LEU A 11 3.11 -6.09 1.24
N VAL A 12 1.94 -6.67 1.01
CA VAL A 12 1.71 -7.64 -0.07
C VAL A 12 0.82 -6.99 -1.11
N THR A 13 1.32 -6.82 -2.33
CA THR A 13 0.50 -6.38 -3.46
C THR A 13 -0.31 -7.55 -4.00
N LEU A 14 -1.60 -7.31 -4.27
CA LEU A 14 -2.56 -8.31 -4.75
C LEU A 14 -3.10 -7.97 -6.15
N GLY A 15 -2.36 -7.15 -6.90
CA GLY A 15 -2.76 -6.70 -8.24
C GLY A 15 -4.18 -6.08 -8.23
N PRO A 16 -5.12 -6.60 -9.05
CA PRO A 16 -6.50 -6.09 -9.09
C PRO A 16 -7.26 -6.15 -7.75
N LEU A 17 -6.81 -6.95 -6.79
CA LEU A 17 -7.43 -7.06 -5.47
C LEU A 17 -6.92 -6.01 -4.46
N GLY A 18 -5.92 -5.20 -4.84
CA GLY A 18 -5.35 -4.15 -4.00
C GLY A 18 -4.10 -4.58 -3.25
N ALA A 19 -4.05 -4.36 -1.93
CA ALA A 19 -2.88 -4.65 -1.11
C ALA A 19 -3.29 -5.13 0.30
N LEU A 20 -2.42 -5.93 0.92
CA LEU A 20 -2.47 -6.26 2.34
C LEU A 20 -1.31 -5.60 3.07
N LEU A 21 -1.62 -4.85 4.12
CA LEU A 21 -0.65 -4.36 5.09
C LEU A 21 -0.71 -5.25 6.32
N VAL A 22 0.41 -5.85 6.69
CA VAL A 22 0.55 -6.65 7.90
C VAL A 22 1.50 -5.91 8.82
N GLU A 23 1.04 -5.60 10.02
CA GLU A 23 1.83 -4.95 11.06
C GLU A 23 2.05 -5.91 12.22
N TYR A 24 3.30 -6.14 12.57
CA TYR A 24 3.71 -6.92 13.73
C TYR A 24 4.10 -5.98 14.87
N SER A 25 3.29 -6.00 15.92
CA SER A 25 3.53 -5.28 17.17
C SER A 25 4.08 -6.26 18.21
N PRO A 26 5.41 -6.29 18.44
CA PRO A 26 5.98 -7.15 19.47
C PRO A 26 5.52 -6.66 20.85
N SER A 27 5.36 -7.58 21.79
CA SER A 27 5.21 -7.20 23.19
C SER A 27 6.14 -8.06 24.05
N HIS A 28 6.80 -7.41 25.01
CA HIS A 28 7.63 -8.09 26.00
C HIS A 28 6.83 -8.52 27.24
N GLN A 29 5.63 -7.96 27.43
CA GLN A 29 4.79 -8.17 28.63
C GLN A 29 3.46 -8.87 28.32
N SER A 30 3.01 -8.84 27.06
CA SER A 30 1.77 -9.46 26.58
C SER A 30 2.05 -10.35 25.37
N LYS A 31 1.03 -11.02 24.85
CA LYS A 31 1.14 -11.68 23.54
C LYS A 31 1.40 -10.63 22.46
N SER A 32 2.31 -10.94 21.54
CA SER A 32 2.53 -10.12 20.34
C SER A 32 1.26 -10.06 19.50
N GLN A 33 1.03 -8.93 18.86
CA GLN A 33 -0.16 -8.71 18.04
C GLN A 33 0.22 -8.59 16.57
N VAL A 34 -0.56 -9.23 15.70
CA VAL A 34 -0.48 -9.06 14.25
C VAL A 34 -1.77 -8.40 13.79
N THR A 35 -1.66 -7.23 13.16
CA THR A 35 -2.78 -6.57 12.51
C THR A 35 -2.65 -6.72 11.01
N ILE A 36 -3.71 -7.17 10.35
CA ILE A 36 -3.78 -7.36 8.90
C ILE A 36 -4.87 -6.44 8.38
N VAL A 37 -4.52 -5.59 7.41
CA VAL A 37 -5.44 -4.65 6.77
C VAL A 37 -5.46 -4.88 5.27
N HIS A 38 -6.63 -5.17 4.71
CA HIS A 38 -6.87 -5.26 3.28
C HIS A 38 -7.35 -3.91 2.74
N TYR A 39 -6.59 -3.37 1.79
CA TYR A 39 -6.90 -2.16 1.04
C TYR A 39 -7.25 -2.54 -0.41
N PRO A 40 -8.52 -2.40 -0.81
CA PRO A 40 -8.95 -2.75 -2.16
C PRO A 40 -8.49 -1.71 -3.19
N ALA A 41 -8.07 -2.19 -4.36
CA ALA A 41 -7.78 -1.33 -5.51
C ALA A 41 -9.06 -0.83 -6.18
N ARG A 42 -8.93 0.27 -6.93
CA ARG A 42 -9.95 0.65 -7.92
C ARG A 42 -9.85 -0.29 -9.12
N LYS A 43 -11.00 -0.57 -9.74
CA LYS A 43 -11.02 -1.30 -11.02
C LYS A 43 -10.52 -0.37 -12.11
N HIS A 44 -9.53 -0.83 -12.87
CA HIS A 44 -9.15 -0.17 -14.13
C HIS A 44 -10.13 -0.54 -15.23
N ALA A 45 -10.56 0.46 -16.00
CA ALA A 45 -11.29 0.24 -17.25
C ALA A 45 -10.36 -0.29 -18.36
N SER A 46 -9.10 0.17 -18.38
CA SER A 46 -8.06 -0.28 -19.29
C SER A 46 -6.69 -0.18 -18.62
N VAL A 47 -5.83 -1.17 -18.87
CA VAL A 47 -4.41 -1.21 -18.44
C VAL A 47 -3.55 -1.06 -19.68
N THR A 48 -2.68 -0.06 -19.70
CA THR A 48 -1.72 0.22 -20.78
C THR A 48 -0.44 -0.59 -20.57
N SER A 49 0.08 -0.61 -19.35
CA SER A 49 1.29 -1.33 -18.94
C SER A 49 1.19 -1.75 -17.48
N VAL A 50 1.85 -2.84 -17.08
CA VAL A 50 1.96 -3.24 -15.67
C VAL A 50 3.32 -2.89 -15.05
N SER A 51 4.27 -2.47 -15.88
CA SER A 51 5.63 -2.17 -15.47
C SER A 51 5.64 -0.90 -14.62
N GLY A 52 6.18 -0.98 -13.40
CA GLY A 52 6.32 0.16 -12.49
C GLY A 52 5.15 0.40 -11.53
N ALA A 53 4.04 -0.36 -11.64
CA ALA A 53 2.90 -0.16 -10.73
C ALA A 53 3.26 -0.41 -9.25
N GLY A 54 4.07 -1.43 -8.98
CA GLY A 54 4.58 -1.72 -7.63
C GLY A 54 5.58 -0.67 -7.13
N ASP A 55 6.43 -0.17 -8.02
CA ASP A 55 7.42 0.87 -7.69
C ASP A 55 6.72 2.20 -7.37
N CYS A 56 5.73 2.59 -8.16
CA CYS A 56 4.91 3.79 -7.93
C CYS A 56 4.12 3.69 -6.63
N LEU A 57 3.53 2.51 -6.35
CA LEU A 57 2.86 2.25 -5.07
C LEU A 57 3.82 2.46 -3.90
N THR A 58 4.98 1.83 -3.97
CA THR A 58 6.00 1.87 -2.93
C THR A 58 6.53 3.29 -2.74
N GLY A 59 6.84 4.00 -3.83
CA GLY A 59 7.36 5.37 -3.78
C GLY A 59 6.38 6.36 -3.13
N ALA A 60 5.09 6.29 -3.50
CA ALA A 60 4.06 7.12 -2.88
C ALA A 60 3.82 6.76 -1.40
N MET A 61 3.83 5.47 -1.06
CA MET A 61 3.72 5.01 0.34
C MET A 61 4.89 5.52 1.20
N LEU A 62 6.13 5.38 0.71
CA LEU A 62 7.32 5.91 1.40
C LEU A 62 7.27 7.43 1.55
N CYS A 63 6.86 8.17 0.51
CA CYS A 63 6.65 9.60 0.61
C CYS A 63 5.59 9.98 1.67
N GLY A 64 4.50 9.22 1.76
CA GLY A 64 3.48 9.43 2.79
C GLY A 64 4.01 9.17 4.20
N MET A 65 4.79 8.11 4.38
CA MET A 65 5.44 7.78 5.65
C MET A 65 6.41 8.87 6.09
N LEU A 66 7.24 9.38 5.19
CA LEU A 66 8.17 10.49 5.46
C LEU A 66 7.44 11.79 5.83
N ARG A 67 6.19 11.95 5.42
CA ARG A 67 5.30 13.07 5.78
C ARG A 67 4.51 12.83 7.06
N GLY A 68 4.68 11.69 7.74
CA GLY A 68 3.95 11.34 8.95
C GLY A 68 2.47 11.04 8.73
N LEU A 69 2.08 10.64 7.51
CA LEU A 69 0.70 10.26 7.21
C LEU A 69 0.35 8.88 7.79
N SER A 70 -0.93 8.64 8.06
CA SER A 70 -1.41 7.33 8.51
C SER A 70 -1.32 6.28 7.40
N TRP A 71 -1.33 4.99 7.77
CA TRP A 71 -1.33 3.89 6.80
C TRP A 71 -2.42 4.00 5.75
N ASP A 72 -3.64 4.34 6.15
CA ASP A 72 -4.77 4.55 5.24
C ASP A 72 -4.46 5.60 4.16
N HIS A 73 -3.83 6.72 4.54
CA HIS A 73 -3.45 7.77 3.60
C HIS A 73 -2.27 7.35 2.71
N CYS A 74 -1.26 6.70 3.29
CA CYS A 74 -0.12 6.18 2.56
C CYS A 74 -0.54 5.14 1.50
N LEU A 75 -1.43 4.22 1.87
CA LEU A 75 -1.94 3.20 0.97
C LEU A 75 -2.91 3.78 -0.07
N ALA A 76 -3.71 4.79 0.29
CA ALA A 76 -4.55 5.48 -0.69
C ALA A 76 -3.72 6.15 -1.78
N ALA A 77 -2.66 6.87 -1.39
CA ALA A 77 -1.73 7.49 -2.32
C ALA A 77 -0.97 6.45 -3.15
N GLY A 78 -0.50 5.37 -2.52
CA GLY A 78 0.18 4.26 -3.18
C GLY A 78 -0.69 3.60 -4.24
N LEU A 79 -1.93 3.25 -3.90
CA LEU A 79 -2.87 2.65 -4.84
C LEU A 79 -3.18 3.61 -6.00
N GLU A 80 -3.41 4.90 -5.73
CA GLU A 80 -3.60 5.91 -6.78
C GLU A 80 -2.38 6.05 -7.71
N ALA A 81 -1.17 6.08 -7.16
CA ALA A 81 0.05 6.13 -7.96
C ALA A 81 0.20 4.87 -8.84
N ALA A 82 -0.12 3.69 -8.30
CA ALA A 82 -0.17 2.46 -9.08
C ALA A 82 -1.21 2.54 -10.20
N GLN A 83 -2.39 3.12 -9.95
CA GLN A 83 -3.41 3.29 -11.01
C GLN A 83 -2.90 4.17 -12.15
N ARG A 84 -2.22 5.28 -11.83
CA ARG A 84 -1.64 6.17 -12.85
C ARG A 84 -0.55 5.49 -13.65
N SER A 85 0.28 4.67 -13.00
CA SER A 85 1.28 3.83 -13.67
C SER A 85 0.62 2.81 -14.62
N LEU A 86 -0.43 2.13 -14.17
CA LEU A 86 -1.17 1.18 -14.99
C LEU A 86 -1.81 1.81 -16.25
N ALA A 87 -2.16 3.10 -16.19
CA ALA A 87 -2.71 3.84 -17.32
C ALA A 87 -1.65 4.41 -18.28
N SER A 88 -0.36 4.31 -17.95
CA SER A 88 0.75 4.89 -18.70
C SER A 88 1.55 3.83 -19.47
N SER A 89 2.26 4.25 -20.51
CA SER A 89 3.34 3.45 -21.12
C SER A 89 4.63 3.52 -20.30
N ASP A 90 4.83 4.61 -19.57
CA ASP A 90 6.02 4.86 -18.74
C ASP A 90 5.91 4.14 -17.40
N THR A 91 7.04 3.61 -16.90
CA THR A 91 7.08 2.93 -15.60
C THR A 91 6.73 3.87 -14.44
N VAL A 92 7.23 5.11 -14.50
CA VAL A 92 6.93 6.20 -13.57
C VAL A 92 6.33 7.35 -14.38
N PRO A 93 5.00 7.52 -14.38
CA PRO A 93 4.34 8.54 -15.19
C PRO A 93 4.63 9.97 -14.72
N ALA A 94 4.71 10.91 -15.65
CA ALA A 94 4.79 12.35 -15.34
C ALA A 94 3.53 12.90 -14.63
N THR A 95 2.44 12.14 -14.63
CA THR A 95 1.19 12.48 -13.92
C THR A 95 1.25 12.20 -12.41
N LEU A 96 2.34 11.61 -11.90
CA LEU A 96 2.51 11.45 -10.45
C LEU A 96 2.88 12.79 -9.80
N GLY A 97 2.16 13.15 -8.74
CA GLY A 97 2.36 14.40 -8.03
C GLY A 97 1.75 14.42 -6.63
N PRO A 98 1.79 15.59 -5.95
CA PRO A 98 1.23 15.74 -4.61
C PRO A 98 -0.27 15.44 -4.52
N ASP A 99 -1.00 15.53 -5.63
CA ASP A 99 -2.42 15.26 -5.72
C ASP A 99 -2.76 13.77 -5.47
N CYS A 100 -1.81 12.85 -5.67
CA CYS A 100 -1.96 11.45 -5.26
C CYS A 100 -2.31 11.31 -3.77
N PHE A 101 -1.84 12.23 -2.91
CA PHE A 101 -2.12 12.20 -1.47
C PHE A 101 -3.52 12.70 -1.09
N SER A 102 -4.28 13.20 -2.06
CA SER A 102 -5.71 13.51 -1.89
C SER A 102 -6.61 12.31 -2.20
N ALA A 103 -6.02 11.19 -2.64
CA ALA A 103 -6.75 9.98 -2.95
C ALA A 103 -7.45 9.39 -1.72
N ARG A 104 -8.53 8.67 -1.99
CA ARG A 104 -9.30 7.93 -0.99
C ARG A 104 -9.40 6.47 -1.39
N ILE A 105 -9.33 5.58 -0.41
CA ILE A 105 -9.60 4.16 -0.59
C ILE A 105 -11.05 4.02 -1.10
N PRO A 106 -11.31 3.25 -2.17
CA PRO A 106 -12.62 3.17 -2.80
C PRO A 106 -13.72 2.57 -1.90
N MET A 107 -13.34 1.79 -0.89
CA MET A 107 -14.25 1.23 0.11
C MET A 107 -13.50 1.05 1.44
N PRO A 108 -14.19 0.96 2.58
CA PRO A 108 -13.54 0.84 3.88
C PRO A 108 -12.54 -0.34 3.94
N PRO A 109 -11.30 -0.12 4.41
CA PRO A 109 -10.34 -1.20 4.60
C PRO A 109 -10.85 -2.25 5.57
N ARG A 110 -10.65 -3.53 5.26
CA ARG A 110 -11.01 -4.64 6.15
C ARG A 110 -9.85 -4.94 7.08
N ARG A 111 -10.10 -5.00 8.39
CA ARG A 111 -9.07 -5.18 9.43
C ARG A 111 -9.31 -6.45 10.22
N VAL A 112 -8.26 -7.20 10.46
CA VAL A 112 -8.24 -8.40 11.31
C VAL A 112 -7.06 -8.30 12.26
N SER A 113 -7.27 -8.57 13.54
CA SER A 113 -6.19 -8.64 14.53
C SER A 113 -6.08 -10.07 15.06
N LEU A 114 -4.84 -10.54 15.17
CA LEU A 114 -4.47 -11.86 15.69
C LEU A 114 -3.58 -11.65 16.94
N SER A 115 -3.84 -12.43 17.98
CA SER A 115 -3.17 -12.35 19.30
C SER A 115 -2.71 -13.71 19.79
#